data_AF-A0A1F7S137-F1
#
_entry.id   AF-A0A1F7S137-F1
#
_cell.length_a   1.000
_cell.length_b   1.000
_cell.length_c   1.000
_cell.angle_alpha   90.00
_cell.angle_beta   90.00
_cell.angle_gamma   90.00
#
_symmetry.space_group_name_H-M   'P 1'
#
loop_
_entity.id
_entity.type
_entity.pdbx_description
1 polymer ?
#
loop_
_entity_poly.entity_id
_entity_poly.type
_entity_poly.pdbx_seq_one_letter_code
_entity_poly.pdbx_strand_id
1 'polypeptide(L)'
;MKEEKCEECHLRHGRIPALILKKSESEICLQCHNKEKIGMNKSKAHTALKEGKCTLCHNPHASQAKHLLKEEGNEVCYQCHKKEQFEKNIIHKVMQSDGCMACHFSHSSDENNLLVKADTVLCLTCHDKGNATFKKAHAGYPVERKSCTICHNPHSSAKQKLLKTSVHDPVGSGSCDSCHAQATSQKPFDTIQSGSELCYQCHDRSSLTAGGQIVHQPFQEGMCLSCHNPHTSENPKLLIKEDNKVCFTCHADKEEKVVTAHGAVTSGKGCLSCHLPHAASNQKLLIKKEEELCFTCHAKVKEDSQKIKVVHKPFDNNRCISCHNPHGSNFVSILKERVDNVCYTCHADAKSKFIKTNTHGPVKNGLCNSCHNAHGSDEGKLLKASGSNLCVKCHSDLMKEIQGGTTHIPFKDGECLACHDSHGSNVAGMLADSQDKICFSCHSDIDEGIKGGKSKHSPVAAGECIKCHSPHQSKINHLLLSISPDICLSCHKEIKARLEKEKVHPPASEDCLTCHKPHFSTELSLIAKPVPALCGKCHDFKDPSFNKAHISIDASVIDCRVCHDPHTSKDQKLFKVNVHPPFAERACGECHLVEKK
;
A
#
# COMPACT_ATOMS: atom_id res chain seq x y z
N MET A 1 28.60 -40.98 -13.15
CA MET A 1 29.00 -40.80 -14.56
C MET A 1 29.79 -41.99 -15.08
N LYS A 2 31.01 -42.29 -14.58
CA LYS A 2 31.81 -43.44 -15.05
C LYS A 2 31.17 -44.82 -14.81
N GLU A 3 30.37 -44.93 -13.75
CA GLU A 3 29.56 -46.13 -13.44
C GLU A 3 28.08 -46.00 -13.88
N GLU A 4 27.72 -44.93 -14.61
CA GLU A 4 26.34 -44.65 -15.07
C GLU A 4 25.24 -44.56 -13.99
N LYS A 5 25.58 -44.59 -12.69
CA LYS A 5 24.63 -44.51 -11.56
C LYS A 5 24.14 -43.10 -11.24
N CYS A 6 23.56 -42.41 -12.22
CA CYS A 6 23.04 -41.06 -12.02
C CYS A 6 21.91 -41.00 -10.98
N GLU A 7 21.17 -42.10 -10.81
CA GLU A 7 20.08 -42.21 -9.84
C GLU A 7 20.55 -42.27 -8.39
N GLU A 8 21.84 -42.44 -8.08
CA GLU A 8 22.30 -42.40 -6.68
C GLU A 8 22.14 -41.00 -6.07
N CYS A 9 22.29 -39.96 -6.89
CA CYS A 9 22.18 -38.56 -6.49
C CYS A 9 20.87 -37.92 -6.95
N HIS A 10 20.38 -38.28 -8.14
CA HIS A 10 19.21 -37.66 -8.76
C HIS A 10 17.96 -38.55 -8.66
N LEU A 11 16.81 -37.92 -8.43
CA LEU A 11 15.52 -38.56 -8.64
C LEU A 11 15.20 -38.54 -10.14
N ARG A 12 14.73 -39.67 -10.67
CA ARG A 12 14.20 -39.73 -12.04
C ARG A 12 12.98 -38.81 -12.13
N HIS A 13 13.11 -37.72 -12.87
CA HIS A 13 12.01 -36.80 -13.13
C HIS A 13 11.33 -37.19 -14.46
N GLY A 14 10.02 -37.44 -14.43
CA GLY A 14 9.21 -37.75 -15.62
C GLY A 14 8.98 -36.52 -16.51
N ARG A 15 7.73 -36.31 -16.98
CA ARG A 15 7.30 -35.23 -17.89
C ARG A 15 7.55 -33.77 -17.42
N ILE A 16 8.05 -33.55 -16.21
CA ILE A 16 8.35 -32.22 -15.65
C ILE A 16 9.87 -32.10 -15.50
N PRO A 17 10.53 -31.17 -16.19
CA PRO A 17 11.98 -31.00 -16.14
C PRO A 17 12.36 -30.24 -14.85
N ALA A 18 12.30 -30.93 -13.72
CA ALA A 18 12.79 -30.41 -12.44
C ALA A 18 13.97 -31.27 -11.98
N LEU A 19 15.12 -30.64 -11.78
CA LEU A 19 16.31 -31.29 -11.25
C LEU A 19 16.14 -31.46 -9.73
N ILE A 20 15.86 -32.69 -9.27
CA ILE A 20 15.59 -32.99 -7.86
C ILE A 20 16.64 -33.97 -7.34
N LEU A 21 17.28 -33.60 -6.22
CA LEU A 21 18.22 -34.46 -5.49
C LEU A 21 17.47 -35.43 -4.57
N LYS A 22 18.00 -36.64 -4.38
CA LYS A 22 17.41 -37.67 -3.50
C LYS A 22 17.44 -37.31 -2.01
N LYS A 23 18.43 -36.54 -1.59
CA LYS A 23 18.67 -36.07 -0.22
C LYS A 23 19.21 -34.64 -0.27
N SER A 24 19.45 -34.04 0.88
CA SER A 24 20.16 -32.76 0.92
C SER A 24 21.56 -32.92 0.28
N GLU A 25 22.04 -31.84 -0.32
CA GLU A 25 23.31 -31.83 -1.04
C GLU A 25 24.47 -32.35 -0.18
N SER A 26 24.59 -31.84 1.05
CA SER A 26 25.61 -32.30 2.01
C SER A 26 25.49 -33.79 2.33
N GLU A 27 24.28 -34.34 2.48
CA GLU A 27 24.10 -35.76 2.78
C GLU A 27 24.51 -36.66 1.61
N ILE A 28 24.33 -36.20 0.37
CA ILE A 28 24.78 -36.94 -0.81
C ILE A 28 26.31 -36.93 -0.86
N CYS A 29 26.93 -35.76 -0.76
CA CYS A 29 28.39 -35.65 -0.81
C CYS A 29 29.08 -36.46 0.30
N LEU A 30 28.54 -36.43 1.52
CA LEU A 30 29.13 -37.08 2.68
C LEU A 30 28.96 -38.61 2.73
N GLN A 31 28.16 -39.19 1.84
CA GLN A 31 28.12 -40.65 1.67
C GLN A 31 29.43 -41.18 1.10
N CYS A 32 30.11 -40.39 0.28
CA CYS A 32 31.39 -40.74 -0.33
C CYS A 32 32.57 -40.00 0.30
N HIS A 33 32.34 -38.80 0.84
CA HIS A 33 33.38 -37.97 1.43
C HIS A 33 33.32 -37.97 2.97
N ASN A 34 34.29 -38.63 3.60
CA ASN A 34 34.43 -38.60 5.06
C ASN A 34 34.84 -37.19 5.53
N LYS A 35 34.11 -36.63 6.50
CA LYS A 35 34.30 -35.27 7.03
C LYS A 35 35.72 -34.98 7.54
N GLU A 36 36.38 -35.94 8.16
CA GLU A 36 37.74 -35.77 8.69
C GLU A 36 38.75 -35.68 7.54
N LYS A 37 38.62 -36.57 6.54
CA LYS A 37 39.52 -36.59 5.38
C LYS A 37 39.43 -35.32 4.54
N ILE A 38 38.28 -34.67 4.51
CA ILE A 38 38.07 -33.40 3.79
C ILE A 38 38.26 -32.18 4.69
N GLY A 39 38.74 -32.33 5.93
CA GLY A 39 39.04 -31.20 6.80
C GLY A 39 37.81 -30.37 7.19
N MET A 40 36.67 -31.04 7.43
CA MET A 40 35.42 -30.45 7.93
C MET A 40 35.15 -30.76 9.41
N ASN A 41 36.13 -31.33 10.12
CA ASN A 41 36.00 -31.79 11.50
C ASN A 41 36.50 -30.78 12.56
N LYS A 42 36.94 -29.59 12.15
CA LYS A 42 37.44 -28.57 13.09
C LYS A 42 36.31 -27.67 13.58
N SER A 43 36.56 -27.01 14.72
CA SER A 43 35.53 -26.28 15.46
C SER A 43 34.87 -25.12 14.69
N LYS A 44 35.59 -24.49 13.75
CA LYS A 44 35.08 -23.37 12.94
C LYS A 44 35.07 -23.75 11.47
N ALA A 45 33.89 -24.06 10.96
CA ALA A 45 33.66 -24.29 9.54
C ALA A 45 33.29 -23.00 8.79
N HIS A 46 33.64 -22.95 7.51
CA HIS A 46 33.21 -21.91 6.57
C HIS A 46 31.68 -21.85 6.49
N THR A 47 31.09 -20.65 6.44
CA THR A 47 29.62 -20.47 6.47
C THR A 47 28.90 -21.24 5.37
N ALA A 48 29.43 -21.23 4.14
CA ALA A 48 28.90 -22.00 3.01
C ALA A 48 28.76 -23.51 3.32
N LEU A 49 29.67 -24.07 4.13
CA LEU A 49 29.64 -25.47 4.52
C LEU A 49 28.69 -25.74 5.69
N LYS A 50 28.50 -24.77 6.59
CA LYS A 50 27.48 -24.86 7.65
C LYS A 50 26.06 -24.96 7.06
N GLU A 51 25.84 -24.37 5.90
CA GLU A 51 24.59 -24.47 5.14
C GLU A 51 24.50 -25.76 4.28
N GLY A 52 25.54 -26.60 4.26
CA GLY A 52 25.57 -27.84 3.50
C GLY A 52 25.69 -27.68 1.98
N LYS A 53 26.17 -26.53 1.50
CA LYS A 53 26.25 -26.17 0.07
C LYS A 53 27.66 -26.33 -0.49
N CYS A 54 28.08 -27.57 -0.71
CA CYS A 54 29.33 -27.95 -1.36
C CYS A 54 29.44 -27.43 -2.81
N THR A 55 28.33 -27.39 -3.56
CA THR A 55 28.24 -27.02 -4.97
C THR A 55 28.38 -25.53 -5.21
N LEU A 56 28.51 -24.71 -4.17
CA LEU A 56 28.92 -23.32 -4.33
C LEU A 56 30.35 -23.23 -4.85
N CYS A 57 31.25 -24.05 -4.29
CA CYS A 57 32.67 -24.07 -4.66
C CYS A 57 33.01 -25.23 -5.60
N HIS A 58 32.29 -26.34 -5.54
CA HIS A 58 32.55 -27.53 -6.35
C HIS A 58 31.53 -27.71 -7.49
N ASN A 59 31.97 -28.31 -8.59
CA ASN A 59 31.11 -28.83 -9.65
C ASN A 59 31.17 -30.36 -9.63
N PRO A 60 30.15 -31.05 -9.08
CA PRO A 60 30.19 -32.50 -8.87
C PRO A 60 30.15 -33.31 -10.17
N HIS A 61 29.85 -32.68 -11.31
CA HIS A 61 29.79 -33.36 -12.61
C HIS A 61 31.13 -33.31 -13.35
N ALA A 62 31.69 -32.12 -13.49
CA ALA A 62 32.95 -31.89 -14.19
C ALA A 62 33.52 -30.53 -13.86
N SER A 63 34.84 -30.44 -13.76
CA SER A 63 35.56 -29.16 -13.79
C SER A 63 36.93 -29.34 -14.41
N GLN A 64 37.46 -28.26 -14.98
CA GLN A 64 38.84 -28.15 -15.39
C GLN A 64 39.78 -27.96 -14.18
N ALA A 65 39.28 -27.35 -13.10
CA ALA A 65 40.05 -27.13 -11.89
C ALA A 65 40.19 -28.42 -11.05
N LYS A 66 41.32 -28.56 -10.37
CA LYS A 66 41.59 -29.68 -9.44
C LYS A 66 40.49 -29.79 -8.37
N HIS A 67 40.28 -31.01 -7.88
CA HIS A 67 39.27 -31.32 -6.86
C HIS A 67 37.84 -30.89 -7.22
N LEU A 68 37.55 -30.82 -8.53
CA LEU A 68 36.25 -30.40 -9.04
C LEU A 68 35.83 -29.01 -8.56
N LEU A 69 36.75 -28.08 -8.32
CA LEU A 69 36.41 -26.70 -7.99
C LEU A 69 35.78 -26.00 -9.19
N LYS A 70 34.89 -25.03 -9.02
CA LYS A 70 34.30 -24.31 -10.16
C LYS A 70 35.29 -23.43 -10.91
N GLU A 71 36.28 -22.91 -10.20
CA GLU A 71 37.31 -22.01 -10.71
C GLU A 71 38.66 -22.39 -10.11
N GLU A 72 39.75 -21.90 -10.70
CA GLU A 72 41.11 -22.14 -10.22
C GLU A 72 41.61 -21.08 -9.23
N GLY A 73 42.45 -21.50 -8.28
CA GLY A 73 43.14 -20.60 -7.36
C GLY A 73 42.18 -19.74 -6.53
N ASN A 74 42.44 -18.43 -6.48
CA ASN A 74 41.66 -17.48 -5.68
C ASN A 74 40.28 -17.16 -6.30
N GLU A 75 40.09 -17.39 -7.59
CA GLU A 75 38.85 -17.04 -8.30
C GLU A 75 37.64 -17.81 -7.75
N VAL A 76 37.84 -19.02 -7.20
CA VAL A 76 36.76 -19.77 -6.52
C VAL A 76 36.25 -19.03 -5.28
N CYS A 77 37.14 -18.35 -4.54
CA CYS A 77 36.78 -17.55 -3.39
C CYS A 77 36.04 -16.27 -3.83
N TYR A 78 36.46 -15.68 -4.95
CA TYR A 78 35.87 -14.45 -5.46
C TYR A 78 34.45 -14.61 -6.02
N GLN A 79 33.97 -15.85 -6.20
CA GLN A 79 32.55 -16.11 -6.49
C GLN A 79 31.61 -15.61 -5.37
N CYS A 80 32.10 -15.47 -4.15
CA CYS A 80 31.34 -14.93 -3.01
C CYS A 80 32.02 -13.73 -2.34
N HIS A 81 33.35 -13.63 -2.41
CA HIS A 81 34.12 -12.55 -1.83
C HIS A 81 34.49 -11.49 -2.86
N LYS A 82 34.25 -10.21 -2.57
CA LYS A 82 34.51 -9.12 -3.52
C LYS A 82 36.01 -8.95 -3.75
N LYS A 83 36.48 -9.26 -4.96
CA LYS A 83 37.90 -9.23 -5.36
C LYS A 83 38.58 -7.90 -5.03
N GLU A 84 37.87 -6.79 -5.14
CA GLU A 84 38.36 -5.43 -4.89
C GLU A 84 38.79 -5.21 -3.43
N GLN A 85 38.29 -6.03 -2.49
CA GLN A 85 38.69 -5.96 -1.09
C GLN A 85 40.06 -6.61 -0.83
N PHE A 86 40.50 -7.51 -1.72
CA PHE A 86 41.72 -8.30 -1.59
C PHE A 86 42.82 -7.84 -2.54
N GLU A 87 42.46 -7.13 -3.62
CA GLU A 87 43.39 -6.66 -4.65
C GLU A 87 43.41 -5.13 -4.77
N LYS A 88 43.66 -4.45 -3.63
CA LYS A 88 43.95 -3.01 -3.62
C LYS A 88 45.33 -2.72 -4.22
N ASN A 89 45.71 -1.43 -4.30
CA ASN A 89 46.96 -0.97 -4.92
C ASN A 89 48.23 -1.71 -4.47
N ILE A 90 48.32 -2.09 -3.19
CA ILE A 90 49.46 -2.81 -2.63
C ILE A 90 48.95 -4.13 -2.11
N ILE A 91 49.25 -5.20 -2.85
CA ILE A 91 48.86 -6.56 -2.52
C ILE A 91 49.99 -7.21 -1.71
N HIS A 92 49.62 -7.97 -0.68
CA HIS A 92 50.59 -8.74 0.07
C HIS A 92 51.20 -9.81 -0.86
N LYS A 93 52.52 -9.79 -1.03
CA LYS A 93 53.25 -10.63 -1.99
C LYS A 93 52.88 -12.12 -1.91
N VAL A 94 52.66 -12.66 -0.71
CA VAL A 94 52.27 -14.07 -0.51
C VAL A 94 50.94 -14.42 -1.18
N MET A 95 50.02 -13.46 -1.29
CA MET A 95 48.75 -13.68 -1.99
C MET A 95 48.91 -13.79 -3.51
N GLN A 96 49.95 -13.14 -4.06
CA GLN A 96 50.25 -13.24 -5.49
C GLN A 96 50.98 -14.54 -5.82
N SER A 97 51.80 -15.07 -4.91
CA SER A 97 52.53 -16.33 -5.12
C SER A 97 51.70 -17.56 -4.76
N ASP A 98 51.13 -17.59 -3.56
CA ASP A 98 50.60 -18.80 -2.92
C ASP A 98 49.08 -18.73 -2.67
N GLY A 99 48.46 -17.58 -2.97
CA GLY A 99 47.02 -17.36 -2.89
C GLY A 99 46.45 -17.33 -1.47
N CYS A 100 45.12 -17.35 -1.37
CA CYS A 100 44.40 -17.29 -0.09
C CYS A 100 44.74 -18.47 0.83
N MET A 101 45.01 -19.64 0.25
CA MET A 101 45.30 -20.87 0.98
C MET A 101 46.66 -20.89 1.66
N ALA A 102 47.53 -19.91 1.39
CA ALA A 102 48.77 -19.72 2.15
C ALA A 102 48.49 -19.44 3.64
N CYS A 103 47.36 -18.79 3.94
CA CYS A 103 46.98 -18.39 5.29
C CYS A 103 45.67 -19.02 5.76
N HIS A 104 44.80 -19.46 4.84
CA HIS A 104 43.46 -19.96 5.18
C HIS A 104 43.24 -21.43 4.79
N PHE A 105 42.46 -22.14 5.60
CA PHE A 105 41.81 -23.38 5.21
C PHE A 105 40.46 -23.08 4.54
N SER A 106 40.15 -23.79 3.45
CA SER A 106 38.92 -23.56 2.68
C SER A 106 37.67 -24.15 3.34
N HIS A 107 37.83 -25.14 4.22
CA HIS A 107 36.69 -25.86 4.83
C HIS A 107 36.50 -25.54 6.31
N SER A 108 37.45 -25.90 7.17
CA SER A 108 37.38 -25.61 8.60
C SER A 108 38.75 -25.38 9.22
N SER A 109 38.78 -24.63 10.32
CA SER A 109 39.93 -24.42 11.19
C SER A 109 39.52 -24.43 12.67
N ASP A 110 40.49 -24.56 13.57
CA ASP A 110 40.29 -24.27 14.99
C ASP A 110 40.48 -22.78 15.29
N GLU A 111 41.10 -22.05 14.35
CA GLU A 111 41.36 -20.63 14.43
C GLU A 111 40.23 -19.80 13.81
N ASN A 112 40.07 -18.57 14.30
CA ASN A 112 39.13 -17.61 13.71
C ASN A 112 39.50 -17.30 12.26
N ASN A 113 38.51 -16.90 11.46
CA ASN A 113 38.69 -16.57 10.04
C ASN A 113 39.33 -17.70 9.22
N LEU A 114 39.22 -18.94 9.68
CA LEU A 114 39.78 -20.13 9.03
C LEU A 114 41.30 -20.09 8.86
N LEU A 115 42.03 -19.38 9.72
CA LEU A 115 43.48 -19.31 9.63
C LEU A 115 44.14 -20.68 9.83
N VAL A 116 45.26 -20.95 9.16
CA VAL A 116 45.96 -22.23 9.28
C VAL A 116 46.69 -22.41 10.61
N LYS A 117 47.00 -21.29 11.28
CA LYS A 117 47.60 -21.18 12.61
C LYS A 117 47.07 -19.93 13.30
N ALA A 118 47.25 -19.82 14.62
CA ALA A 118 46.94 -18.61 15.37
C ALA A 118 47.59 -17.37 14.72
N ASP A 119 46.86 -16.26 14.64
CA ASP A 119 47.18 -15.05 13.85
C ASP A 119 48.65 -14.61 13.95
N THR A 120 49.11 -14.26 15.15
CA THR A 120 50.48 -13.80 15.36
C THR A 120 51.53 -14.87 15.01
N VAL A 121 51.25 -16.14 15.33
CA VAL A 121 52.15 -17.26 15.03
C VAL A 121 52.28 -17.46 13.52
N LEU A 122 51.16 -17.32 12.80
CA LEU A 122 51.12 -17.42 11.34
C LEU A 122 51.97 -16.34 10.68
N CYS A 123 51.80 -15.06 11.07
CA CYS A 123 52.61 -13.99 10.50
C CYS A 123 54.11 -14.22 10.74
N LEU A 124 54.47 -14.67 11.94
CA LEU A 124 55.85 -14.89 12.35
C LEU A 124 56.51 -16.12 11.71
N THR A 125 55.80 -16.94 10.93
CA THR A 125 56.45 -17.99 10.12
C THR A 125 57.26 -17.41 8.96
N CYS A 126 56.88 -16.22 8.49
CA CYS A 126 57.54 -15.54 7.37
C CYS A 126 58.15 -14.19 7.78
N HIS A 127 57.62 -13.53 8.81
CA HIS A 127 58.12 -12.25 9.30
C HIS A 127 59.02 -12.44 10.53
N ASP A 128 60.31 -12.17 10.36
CA ASP A 128 61.29 -12.31 11.44
C ASP A 128 61.26 -11.14 12.44
N LYS A 129 60.73 -11.40 13.65
CA LYS A 129 60.72 -10.47 14.79
C LYS A 129 62.12 -10.08 15.30
N GLY A 130 63.14 -10.89 15.03
CA GLY A 130 64.53 -10.65 15.43
C GLY A 130 65.22 -9.60 14.56
N ASN A 131 64.73 -9.40 13.33
CA ASN A 131 65.34 -8.53 12.33
C ASN A 131 65.39 -7.05 12.78
N ALA A 132 66.54 -6.41 12.63
CA ALA A 132 66.75 -5.00 12.99
C ALA A 132 65.81 -4.05 12.21
N THR A 133 65.56 -4.33 10.93
CA THR A 133 64.62 -3.56 10.10
C THR A 133 63.18 -3.71 10.60
N PHE A 134 62.79 -4.91 11.07
CA PHE A 134 61.47 -5.13 11.66
C PHE A 134 61.30 -4.31 12.95
N LYS A 135 62.28 -4.37 13.86
CA LYS A 135 62.25 -3.59 15.12
C LYS A 135 62.22 -2.09 14.86
N LYS A 136 63.05 -1.61 13.92
CA LYS A 136 63.08 -0.19 13.53
C LYS A 136 61.75 0.25 12.92
N ALA A 137 61.13 -0.57 12.08
CA ALA A 137 59.84 -0.26 11.47
C ALA A 137 58.70 -0.12 12.48
N HIS A 138 58.82 -0.74 13.66
CA HIS A 138 57.84 -0.69 14.75
C HIS A 138 58.34 0.14 15.95
N ALA A 139 59.28 1.07 15.71
CA ALA A 139 59.82 1.97 16.74
C ALA A 139 60.34 1.26 18.01
N GLY A 140 60.78 0.01 17.88
CA GLY A 140 61.29 -0.80 18.99
C GLY A 140 60.21 -1.42 19.89
N TYR A 141 58.92 -1.18 19.65
CA TYR A 141 57.84 -1.76 20.44
C TYR A 141 57.67 -3.26 20.15
N PRO A 142 57.34 -4.08 21.17
CA PRO A 142 57.21 -5.54 21.04
C PRO A 142 55.86 -5.94 20.41
N VAL A 143 55.61 -5.47 19.17
CA VAL A 143 54.35 -5.68 18.44
C VAL A 143 54.10 -7.15 18.09
N GLU A 144 55.15 -7.98 18.08
CA GLU A 144 55.06 -9.42 17.85
C GLU A 144 54.32 -10.17 18.96
N ARG A 145 53.96 -9.48 20.05
CA ARG A 145 53.12 -10.00 21.14
C ARG A 145 51.64 -9.66 20.97
N LYS A 146 51.29 -8.92 19.91
CA LYS A 146 49.93 -8.46 19.60
C LYS A 146 49.52 -8.97 18.21
N SER A 147 48.24 -8.84 17.89
CA SER A 147 47.72 -9.23 16.59
C SER A 147 48.18 -8.23 15.53
N CYS A 148 48.84 -8.72 14.47
CA CYS A 148 49.34 -7.88 13.38
C CYS A 148 48.18 -7.22 12.61
N THR A 149 47.02 -7.86 12.59
CA THR A 149 45.81 -7.40 11.89
C THR A 149 45.11 -6.22 12.58
N ILE A 150 45.57 -5.80 13.76
CA ILE A 150 45.13 -4.55 14.39
C ILE A 150 45.52 -3.37 13.50
N CYS A 151 46.78 -3.34 13.06
CA CYS A 151 47.35 -2.22 12.30
C CYS A 151 47.41 -2.48 10.79
N HIS A 152 47.66 -3.73 10.40
CA HIS A 152 47.84 -4.12 9.01
C HIS A 152 46.61 -4.79 8.43
N ASN A 153 46.40 -4.61 7.13
CA ASN A 153 45.53 -5.45 6.34
C ASN A 153 46.40 -6.58 5.75
N PRO A 154 46.21 -7.84 6.16
CA PRO A 154 47.08 -8.95 5.73
C PRO A 154 46.91 -9.31 4.25
N HIS A 155 45.89 -8.77 3.57
CA HIS A 155 45.61 -9.07 2.18
C HIS A 155 46.15 -8.02 1.23
N SER A 156 45.64 -6.79 1.36
CA SER A 156 46.08 -5.66 0.55
C SER A 156 45.69 -4.33 1.18
N SER A 157 46.36 -3.27 0.78
CA SER A 157 46.05 -1.92 1.22
C SER A 157 46.30 -0.88 0.15
N ALA A 158 45.66 0.29 0.31
CA ALA A 158 46.03 1.50 -0.39
C ALA A 158 47.28 2.18 0.22
N LYS A 159 47.68 1.80 1.43
CA LYS A 159 48.83 2.37 2.16
C LYS A 159 50.03 1.44 2.13
N GLN A 160 51.21 2.04 2.08
CA GLN A 160 52.49 1.34 2.13
C GLN A 160 52.59 0.46 3.38
N LYS A 161 53.40 -0.60 3.28
CA LYS A 161 53.59 -1.59 4.37
C LYS A 161 52.28 -2.25 4.83
N LEU A 162 51.25 -2.26 3.98
CA LEU A 162 49.95 -2.87 4.25
C LEU A 162 49.22 -2.31 5.49
N LEU A 163 49.52 -1.09 5.92
CA LEU A 163 48.71 -0.45 6.98
C LEU A 163 47.26 -0.27 6.51
N LYS A 164 46.26 -0.32 7.39
CA LYS A 164 44.86 -0.09 6.97
C LYS A 164 44.66 1.29 6.34
N THR A 165 43.55 1.48 5.62
CA THR A 165 43.26 2.70 4.84
C THR A 165 43.40 4.00 5.64
N SER A 166 42.83 4.04 6.84
CA SER A 166 42.92 5.16 7.77
C SER A 166 43.94 4.82 8.84
N VAL A 167 44.99 5.64 8.97
CA VAL A 167 46.07 5.47 9.95
C VAL A 167 46.11 6.74 10.80
N HIS A 168 46.16 6.59 12.12
CA HIS A 168 46.33 7.70 13.03
C HIS A 168 47.78 8.20 12.97
N ASP A 169 48.01 9.51 13.00
CA ASP A 169 49.33 10.10 12.76
C ASP A 169 50.44 9.58 13.71
N PRO A 170 50.22 9.39 15.03
CA PRO A 170 51.16 8.71 15.92
C PRO A 170 51.60 7.31 15.45
N VAL A 171 50.70 6.54 14.81
CA VAL A 171 51.05 5.23 14.25
C VAL A 171 51.83 5.38 12.94
N GLY A 172 51.41 6.31 12.08
CA GLY A 172 52.08 6.57 10.80
C GLY A 172 53.51 7.11 10.94
N SER A 173 53.74 7.92 11.97
CA SER A 173 55.04 8.52 12.32
C SER A 173 55.91 7.64 13.23
N GLY A 174 55.33 6.63 13.88
CA GLY A 174 56.03 5.79 14.85
C GLY A 174 56.21 6.45 16.23
N SER A 175 55.50 7.53 16.52
CA SER A 175 55.50 8.24 17.80
C SER A 175 54.58 7.57 18.84
N CYS A 176 54.79 6.27 19.08
CA CYS A 176 53.93 5.50 19.99
C CYS A 176 54.03 5.99 21.44
N ASP A 177 55.17 6.57 21.81
CA ASP A 177 55.47 7.13 23.13
C ASP A 177 54.66 8.38 23.48
N SER A 178 53.99 8.99 22.49
CA SER A 178 53.00 10.04 22.72
C SER A 178 51.74 9.54 23.43
N CYS A 179 51.45 8.23 23.35
CA CYS A 179 50.28 7.63 23.97
C CYS A 179 50.62 6.50 24.94
N HIS A 180 51.72 5.80 24.70
CA HIS A 180 52.14 4.63 25.45
C HIS A 180 53.45 4.85 26.21
N ALA A 181 53.70 4.02 27.21
CA ALA A 181 54.99 3.99 27.89
C ALA A 181 56.12 3.64 26.90
N GLN A 182 57.34 4.08 27.20
CA GLN A 182 58.52 3.84 26.37
C GLN A 182 58.69 2.35 26.00
N ALA A 183 59.20 2.08 24.79
CA ALA A 183 59.40 0.72 24.27
C ALA A 183 60.22 -0.20 25.19
N THR A 184 61.11 0.39 26.00
CA THR A 184 62.01 -0.29 26.95
C THR A 184 61.41 -0.52 28.34
N SER A 185 60.20 -0.01 28.60
CA SER A 185 59.52 -0.21 29.89
C SER A 185 59.11 -1.67 30.09
N GLN A 186 58.83 -2.06 31.34
CA GLN A 186 58.28 -3.39 31.63
C GLN A 186 56.91 -3.62 30.98
N LYS A 187 56.15 -2.55 30.76
CA LYS A 187 54.83 -2.55 30.12
C LYS A 187 54.75 -1.48 29.03
N PRO A 188 55.37 -1.71 27.86
CA PRO A 188 55.46 -0.71 26.79
C PRO A 188 54.12 -0.27 26.21
N PHE A 189 53.04 -1.03 26.36
CA PHE A 189 51.72 -0.67 25.80
C PHE A 189 50.78 -0.07 26.83
N ASP A 190 51.21 0.14 28.08
CA ASP A 190 50.42 0.90 29.05
C ASP A 190 50.29 2.34 28.55
N THR A 191 49.11 2.93 28.67
CA THR A 191 48.90 4.32 28.26
C THR A 191 49.48 5.29 29.28
N ILE A 192 49.97 6.43 28.83
CA ILE A 192 50.53 7.47 29.72
C ILE A 192 49.46 8.24 30.49
N GLN A 193 48.20 8.15 30.04
CA GLN A 193 47.03 8.74 30.68
C GLN A 193 45.81 7.83 30.50
N SER A 194 44.78 8.05 31.33
CA SER A 194 43.56 7.24 31.35
C SER A 194 42.43 7.88 30.55
N GLY A 195 41.68 7.05 29.82
CA GLY A 195 40.42 7.44 29.18
C GLY A 195 40.59 8.51 28.08
N SER A 196 39.55 9.34 27.94
CA SER A 196 39.48 10.39 26.91
C SER A 196 40.48 11.53 27.12
N GLU A 197 40.99 11.72 28.34
CA GLU A 197 41.97 12.75 28.65
C GLU A 197 43.22 12.60 27.80
N LEU A 198 43.63 11.35 27.52
CA LEU A 198 44.74 11.06 26.62
C LEU A 198 44.50 11.62 25.22
N CYS A 199 43.27 11.48 24.70
CA CYS A 199 42.91 11.99 23.37
C CYS A 199 42.91 13.52 23.35
N TYR A 200 42.48 14.16 24.43
CA TYR A 200 42.35 15.61 24.52
C TYR A 200 43.68 16.36 24.65
N GLN A 201 44.80 15.66 24.90
CA GLN A 201 46.13 16.26 24.81
C GLN A 201 46.44 16.85 23.41
N CYS A 202 45.85 16.25 22.36
CA CYS A 202 46.02 16.69 20.98
C CYS A 202 44.70 17.12 20.32
N HIS A 203 43.58 16.49 20.68
CA HIS A 203 42.28 16.79 20.10
C HIS A 203 41.50 17.76 20.98
N ASP A 204 41.46 19.03 20.60
CA ASP A 204 40.65 20.00 21.32
C ASP A 204 39.15 19.64 21.30
N ARG A 205 38.57 19.46 22.49
CA ARG A 205 37.16 19.10 22.66
C ARG A 205 36.24 20.16 22.06
N SER A 206 36.60 21.43 22.14
CA SER A 206 35.75 22.52 21.60
C SER A 206 35.65 22.43 20.07
N SER A 207 36.78 22.17 19.41
CA SER A 207 36.87 21.94 17.96
C SER A 207 36.05 20.72 17.51
N LEU A 208 36.05 19.63 18.28
CA LEU A 208 35.29 18.40 17.96
C LEU A 208 33.77 18.57 18.08
N THR A 209 33.32 19.49 18.91
CA THR A 209 31.88 19.83 19.07
C THR A 209 31.40 20.87 18.06
N ALA A 210 32.32 21.57 17.38
CA ALA A 210 32.03 22.63 16.41
C ALA A 210 31.02 23.68 16.92
N GLY A 211 31.09 24.03 18.21
CA GLY A 211 30.18 24.99 18.86
C GLY A 211 28.79 24.44 19.23
N GLY A 212 28.55 23.14 19.08
CA GLY A 212 27.31 22.49 19.48
C GLY A 212 27.16 22.41 21.00
N GLN A 213 26.00 22.82 21.51
CA GLN A 213 25.70 22.85 22.95
C GLN A 213 25.04 21.55 23.42
N ILE A 214 24.34 20.86 22.53
CA ILE A 214 23.69 19.58 22.82
C ILE A 214 24.69 18.51 22.45
N VAL A 215 25.28 17.90 23.49
CA VAL A 215 26.34 16.91 23.34
C VAL A 215 25.73 15.51 23.28
N HIS A 216 26.22 14.70 22.35
CA HIS A 216 25.88 13.29 22.27
C HIS A 216 26.45 12.55 23.47
N GLN A 217 25.61 11.82 24.21
CA GLN A 217 25.99 11.22 25.50
C GLN A 217 27.27 10.35 25.45
N PRO A 218 27.51 9.50 24.42
CA PRO A 218 28.80 8.81 24.28
C PRO A 218 30.02 9.72 24.16
N PHE A 219 29.88 10.85 23.48
CA PHE A 219 30.95 11.84 23.40
C PHE A 219 31.12 12.59 24.73
N GLN A 220 30.01 12.90 25.41
CA GLN A 220 30.04 13.57 26.72
C GLN A 220 30.84 12.76 27.75
N GLU A 221 30.64 11.44 27.75
CA GLU A 221 31.31 10.46 28.63
C GLU A 221 32.73 10.08 28.18
N GLY A 222 33.22 10.64 27.07
CA GLY A 222 34.57 10.35 26.58
C GLY A 222 34.72 8.95 25.98
N MET A 223 33.63 8.34 25.51
CA MET A 223 33.63 7.00 24.90
C MET A 223 34.11 7.03 23.43
N CYS A 224 35.22 7.70 23.15
CA CYS A 224 35.78 7.86 21.80
C CYS A 224 35.98 6.50 21.11
N LEU A 225 36.39 5.50 21.88
CA LEU A 225 36.72 4.15 21.39
C LEU A 225 35.49 3.31 21.01
N SER A 226 34.28 3.74 21.38
CA SER A 226 33.03 3.11 20.95
C SER A 226 32.72 3.38 19.48
N CYS A 227 33.36 4.39 18.87
CA CYS A 227 33.17 4.74 17.47
C CYS A 227 34.49 4.79 16.69
N HIS A 228 35.62 5.13 17.33
CA HIS A 228 36.92 5.31 16.68
C HIS A 228 37.97 4.29 17.15
N ASN A 229 38.84 3.87 16.25
CA ASN A 229 40.04 3.11 16.55
C ASN A 229 41.26 4.06 16.57
N PRO A 230 41.96 4.24 17.70
CA PRO A 230 43.00 5.25 17.84
C PRO A 230 44.30 4.87 17.11
N HIS A 231 44.36 3.67 16.50
CA HIS A 231 45.51 3.21 15.75
C HIS A 231 45.25 3.27 14.25
N THR A 232 44.40 2.37 13.74
CA THR A 232 44.09 2.28 12.30
C THR A 232 42.69 1.71 12.07
N SER A 233 42.12 1.98 10.89
CA SER A 233 40.85 1.41 10.45
C SER A 233 40.78 1.26 8.93
N GLU A 234 39.97 0.32 8.46
CA GLU A 234 39.57 0.25 7.04
C GLU A 234 38.64 1.41 6.66
N ASN A 235 37.96 2.01 7.65
CA ASN A 235 36.97 3.06 7.44
C ASN A 235 37.60 4.45 7.60
N PRO A 236 37.08 5.47 6.89
CA PRO A 236 37.53 6.85 7.05
C PRO A 236 37.42 7.36 8.48
N LYS A 237 38.26 8.34 8.84
CA LYS A 237 38.26 8.98 10.17
C LYS A 237 38.36 7.97 11.32
N LEU A 238 39.04 6.85 11.06
CA LEU A 238 39.29 5.79 12.03
C LEU A 238 38.03 5.12 12.60
N LEU A 239 36.90 5.13 11.91
CA LEU A 239 35.67 4.53 12.44
C LEU A 239 35.79 3.01 12.62
N ILE A 240 35.27 2.44 13.71
CA ILE A 240 35.35 0.99 13.98
C ILE A 240 34.44 0.15 13.07
N LYS A 241 33.42 0.78 12.47
CA LYS A 241 32.49 0.19 11.51
C LYS A 241 32.24 1.18 10.37
N GLU A 242 31.81 0.66 9.23
CA GLU A 242 31.48 1.45 8.03
C GLU A 242 30.14 2.17 8.18
N ASP A 243 30.06 3.38 7.61
CA ASP A 243 28.84 4.18 7.41
C ASP A 243 27.91 4.21 8.65
N ASN A 244 26.62 3.91 8.45
CA ASN A 244 25.62 3.93 9.52
C ASN A 244 25.79 2.79 10.53
N LYS A 245 26.57 1.74 10.21
CA LYS A 245 26.72 0.58 11.09
C LYS A 245 27.41 0.92 12.40
N VAL A 246 28.17 2.01 12.45
CA VAL A 246 28.73 2.54 13.71
C VAL A 246 27.63 3.07 14.62
N CYS A 247 26.58 3.67 14.07
CA CYS A 247 25.45 4.18 14.83
C CYS A 247 24.58 3.04 15.37
N PHE A 248 24.40 1.98 14.58
CA PHE A 248 23.55 0.84 14.91
C PHE A 248 24.12 -0.06 16.02
N THR A 249 25.37 0.15 16.44
CA THR A 249 25.91 -0.52 17.64
C THR A 249 25.11 -0.20 18.89
N CYS A 250 24.51 0.99 18.96
CA CYS A 250 23.64 1.43 20.04
C CYS A 250 22.21 1.71 19.56
N HIS A 251 22.03 2.19 18.32
CA HIS A 251 20.72 2.47 17.72
C HIS A 251 20.24 1.32 16.82
N ALA A 252 20.18 0.10 17.37
CA ALA A 252 19.86 -1.11 16.60
C ALA A 252 18.47 -1.06 15.94
N ASP A 253 17.53 -0.35 16.56
CA ASP A 253 16.17 -0.12 16.04
C ASP A 253 16.16 0.67 14.71
N LYS A 254 17.26 1.33 14.36
CA LYS A 254 17.42 2.07 13.10
C LYS A 254 18.05 1.25 11.98
N GLU A 255 18.51 0.03 12.25
CA GLU A 255 19.02 -0.90 11.24
C GLU A 255 17.89 -1.66 10.53
N GLU A 256 16.67 -1.64 11.08
CA GLU A 256 15.53 -2.36 10.54
C GLU A 256 15.23 -1.97 9.09
N LYS A 257 15.05 -2.99 8.25
CA LYS A 257 14.66 -2.77 6.85
C LYS A 257 13.19 -2.38 6.79
N VAL A 258 12.94 -1.24 6.18
CA VAL A 258 11.59 -0.74 5.90
C VAL A 258 11.28 -0.81 4.40
N VAL A 259 10.00 -0.95 4.06
CA VAL A 259 9.56 -1.05 2.65
C VAL A 259 9.88 0.23 1.88
N THR A 260 9.63 1.39 2.48
CA THR A 260 9.91 2.71 1.89
C THR A 260 10.99 3.40 2.71
N ALA A 261 12.25 3.19 2.33
CA ALA A 261 13.37 3.85 2.97
C ALA A 261 13.47 5.32 2.56
N HIS A 262 13.89 6.18 3.48
CA HIS A 262 14.23 7.55 3.13
C HIS A 262 15.63 7.60 2.51
N GLY A 263 15.74 8.07 1.26
CA GLY A 263 17.00 8.08 0.52
C GLY A 263 18.17 8.77 1.24
N ALA A 264 17.88 9.77 2.08
CA ALA A 264 18.91 10.45 2.88
C ALA A 264 19.61 9.53 3.91
N VAL A 265 18.94 8.46 4.34
CA VAL A 265 19.48 7.49 5.30
C VAL A 265 20.21 6.35 4.60
N THR A 266 19.72 5.92 3.44
CA THR A 266 20.28 4.76 2.71
C THR A 266 21.35 5.12 1.68
N SER A 267 21.53 6.40 1.38
CA SER A 267 22.45 6.86 0.33
C SER A 267 23.29 8.05 0.80
N GLY A 268 24.43 8.25 0.12
CA GLY A 268 25.33 9.36 0.42
C GLY A 268 25.91 9.31 1.83
N LYS A 269 25.73 10.38 2.62
CA LYS A 269 26.27 10.52 3.98
C LYS A 269 25.43 9.81 5.05
N GLY A 270 24.32 9.18 4.68
CA GLY A 270 23.47 8.41 5.60
C GLY A 270 22.99 9.24 6.79
N CYS A 271 23.16 8.73 8.01
CA CYS A 271 22.80 9.43 9.25
C CYS A 271 23.41 10.84 9.34
N LEU A 272 24.62 11.02 8.82
CA LEU A 272 25.35 12.29 8.85
C LEU A 272 24.81 13.33 7.86
N SER A 273 23.84 12.97 7.03
CA SER A 273 23.08 13.93 6.22
C SER A 273 22.21 14.84 7.09
N CYS A 274 21.83 14.38 8.29
CA CYS A 274 20.94 15.09 9.20
C CYS A 274 21.54 15.27 10.60
N HIS A 275 22.39 14.35 11.06
CA HIS A 275 22.90 14.32 12.43
C HIS A 275 24.39 14.66 12.55
N LEU A 276 24.76 15.33 13.64
CA LEU A 276 26.15 15.49 14.07
C LEU A 276 26.47 14.51 15.21
N PRO A 277 27.51 13.67 15.09
CA PRO A 277 27.72 12.54 15.99
C PRO A 277 28.33 12.92 17.35
N HIS A 278 28.90 14.12 17.50
CA HIS A 278 29.51 14.58 18.76
C HIS A 278 28.63 15.58 19.50
N ALA A 279 28.21 16.64 18.80
CA ALA A 279 27.34 17.66 19.34
C ALA A 279 26.65 18.43 18.20
N ALA A 280 25.52 19.04 18.50
CA ALA A 280 24.85 19.98 17.60
C ALA A 280 24.23 21.14 18.38
N SER A 281 23.85 22.19 17.67
CA SER A 281 23.07 23.29 18.24
C SER A 281 21.57 22.98 18.32
N ASN A 282 21.10 21.98 17.58
CA ASN A 282 19.68 21.62 17.52
C ASN A 282 19.41 20.31 18.27
N GLN A 283 18.20 20.19 18.81
CA GLN A 283 17.71 18.98 19.48
C GLN A 283 17.84 17.75 18.57
N LYS A 284 18.00 16.57 19.17
CA LYS A 284 18.26 15.30 18.46
C LYS A 284 19.51 15.34 17.58
N LEU A 285 20.46 16.22 17.90
CA LEU A 285 21.74 16.38 17.21
C LEU A 285 21.61 16.79 15.73
N LEU A 286 20.58 17.56 15.36
CA LEU A 286 20.35 17.91 13.97
C LEU A 286 21.31 19.01 13.46
N ILE A 287 21.78 18.89 12.21
CA ILE A 287 22.64 19.89 11.55
C ILE A 287 21.94 21.24 11.33
N LYS A 288 20.61 21.24 11.30
CA LYS A 288 19.72 22.40 11.13
C LYS A 288 18.45 22.17 11.95
N LYS A 289 17.66 23.22 12.15
CA LYS A 289 16.32 23.09 12.73
C LYS A 289 15.45 22.19 11.85
N GLU A 290 14.53 21.48 12.47
CA GLU A 290 13.72 20.44 11.82
C GLU A 290 12.95 21.00 10.61
N GLU A 291 12.31 22.15 10.79
CA GLU A 291 11.52 22.86 9.78
C GLU A 291 12.34 23.28 8.56
N GLU A 292 13.62 23.63 8.75
CA GLU A 292 14.50 24.04 7.66
C GLU A 292 15.21 22.86 7.00
N LEU A 293 15.52 21.83 7.79
CA LEU A 293 16.30 20.68 7.35
C LEU A 293 15.61 19.93 6.22
N CYS A 294 14.29 19.70 6.31
CA CYS A 294 13.56 19.01 5.25
C CYS A 294 13.69 19.73 3.91
N PHE A 295 13.62 21.06 3.91
CA PHE A 295 13.62 21.87 2.70
C PHE A 295 15.00 22.08 2.09
N THR A 296 16.10 21.67 2.74
CA THR A 296 17.42 21.67 2.08
C THR A 296 17.48 20.71 0.91
N CYS A 297 16.65 19.65 0.94
CA CYS A 297 16.52 18.67 -0.14
C CYS A 297 15.14 18.73 -0.80
N HIS A 298 14.08 19.02 -0.04
CA HIS A 298 12.70 19.09 -0.54
C HIS A 298 12.25 20.52 -0.87
N ALA A 299 13.15 21.35 -1.41
CA ALA A 299 12.85 22.75 -1.74
C ALA A 299 11.61 22.90 -2.65
N LYS A 300 11.45 21.96 -3.61
CA LYS A 300 10.30 21.94 -4.51
C LYS A 300 8.95 21.84 -3.78
N VAL A 301 8.87 21.06 -2.70
CA VAL A 301 7.64 20.94 -1.90
C VAL A 301 7.30 22.28 -1.24
N LYS A 302 8.30 23.02 -0.75
CA LYS A 302 8.12 24.37 -0.22
C LYS A 302 7.62 25.34 -1.29
N GLU A 303 8.28 25.36 -2.44
CA GLU A 303 7.92 26.23 -3.56
C GLU A 303 6.49 25.97 -4.07
N ASP A 304 6.12 24.71 -4.20
CA ASP A 304 4.79 24.33 -4.66
C ASP A 304 3.71 24.69 -3.62
N SER A 305 4.03 24.55 -2.33
CA SER A 305 3.12 24.94 -1.24
C SER A 305 2.87 26.46 -1.15
N GLN A 306 3.79 27.29 -1.64
CA GLN A 306 3.62 28.74 -1.66
C GLN A 306 2.67 29.21 -2.77
N LYS A 307 2.38 28.34 -3.75
CA LYS A 307 1.54 28.65 -4.91
C LYS A 307 0.07 28.25 -4.72
N ILE A 308 -0.20 27.37 -3.76
CA ILE A 308 -1.55 26.84 -3.52
C ILE A 308 -2.35 27.75 -2.59
N LYS A 309 -3.65 27.88 -2.86
CA LYS A 309 -4.53 28.78 -2.10
C LYS A 309 -4.86 28.29 -0.69
N VAL A 310 -5.04 26.98 -0.52
CA VAL A 310 -5.46 26.37 0.76
C VAL A 310 -4.37 25.42 1.25
N VAL A 311 -3.57 25.88 2.19
CA VAL A 311 -2.52 25.09 2.82
C VAL A 311 -3.07 24.37 4.05
N HIS A 312 -2.71 23.11 4.22
CA HIS A 312 -3.09 22.34 5.40
C HIS A 312 -2.28 22.80 6.61
N LYS A 313 -2.95 23.19 7.71
CA LYS A 313 -2.32 23.77 8.90
C LYS A 313 -1.10 23.02 9.46
N PRO A 314 -1.07 21.68 9.58
CA PRO A 314 0.14 20.98 10.04
C PRO A 314 1.35 21.20 9.14
N PHE A 315 1.12 21.28 7.82
CA PHE A 315 2.16 21.58 6.85
C PHE A 315 2.60 23.05 6.93
N ASP A 316 1.66 23.99 7.03
CA ASP A 316 1.95 25.43 7.18
C ASP A 316 2.79 25.74 8.43
N ASN A 317 2.57 24.97 9.50
CA ASN A 317 3.36 25.05 10.73
C ASN A 317 4.65 24.20 10.70
N ASN A 318 5.09 23.74 9.51
CA ASN A 318 6.29 22.93 9.30
C ASN A 318 6.37 21.64 10.12
N ARG A 319 5.22 21.03 10.48
CA ARG A 319 5.16 19.83 11.33
C ARG A 319 5.35 18.54 10.52
N CYS A 320 6.38 18.46 9.69
CA CYS A 320 6.64 17.38 8.74
C CYS A 320 6.61 16.00 9.41
N ILE A 321 7.27 15.87 10.57
CA ILE A 321 7.38 14.59 11.28
C ILE A 321 6.10 14.20 12.02
N SER A 322 5.04 15.02 12.03
CA SER A 322 3.75 14.59 12.58
C SER A 322 3.14 13.49 11.71
N CYS A 323 3.42 13.53 10.39
CA CYS A 323 2.91 12.56 9.43
C CYS A 323 4.02 11.66 8.86
N HIS A 324 5.23 12.20 8.66
CA HIS A 324 6.33 11.46 8.04
C HIS A 324 7.33 10.90 9.08
N ASN A 325 7.96 9.79 8.73
CA ASN A 325 9.10 9.23 9.44
C ASN A 325 10.38 9.50 8.64
N PRO A 326 11.24 10.45 9.08
CA PRO A 326 12.45 10.81 8.35
C PRO A 326 13.51 9.68 8.29
N HIS A 327 13.32 8.59 9.04
CA HIS A 327 14.18 7.40 8.96
C HIS A 327 13.67 6.36 7.94
N GLY A 328 12.50 6.59 7.33
CA GLY A 328 11.81 5.61 6.49
C GLY A 328 10.67 4.89 7.23
N SER A 329 9.81 4.20 6.48
CA SER A 329 8.64 3.52 7.02
C SER A 329 8.15 2.40 6.10
N ASN A 330 7.18 1.60 6.56
CA ASN A 330 6.51 0.62 5.72
C ASN A 330 5.38 1.19 4.85
N PHE A 331 5.20 2.52 4.85
CA PHE A 331 4.13 3.20 4.14
C PHE A 331 4.66 4.14 3.05
N VAL A 332 3.81 4.36 2.04
CA VAL A 332 4.11 5.25 0.91
C VAL A 332 4.50 6.63 1.40
N SER A 333 5.42 7.28 0.68
CA SER A 333 5.91 8.63 1.03
C SER A 333 6.39 8.73 2.48
N ILE A 334 6.99 7.66 3.02
CA ILE A 334 7.55 7.58 4.38
C ILE A 334 6.55 7.98 5.49
N LEU A 335 5.25 7.74 5.30
CA LEU A 335 4.26 8.04 6.33
C LEU A 335 4.47 7.17 7.58
N LYS A 336 4.16 7.72 8.77
CA LYS A 336 4.28 6.98 10.03
C LYS A 336 3.34 5.79 10.13
N GLU A 337 2.19 5.89 9.47
CA GLU A 337 1.12 4.91 9.50
C GLU A 337 0.33 4.92 8.18
N ARG A 338 -0.66 4.04 8.06
CA ARG A 338 -1.65 4.11 6.96
C ARG A 338 -2.28 5.52 6.93
N VAL A 339 -2.54 6.03 5.71
CA VAL A 339 -2.96 7.42 5.47
C VAL A 339 -4.12 7.85 6.37
N ASP A 340 -5.17 7.03 6.47
CA ASP A 340 -6.33 7.32 7.33
C ASP A 340 -5.99 7.38 8.82
N ASN A 341 -5.17 6.46 9.33
CA ASN A 341 -4.72 6.48 10.72
C ASN A 341 -3.91 7.74 11.02
N VAL A 342 -3.03 8.16 10.11
CA VAL A 342 -2.30 9.44 10.21
C VAL A 342 -3.28 10.60 10.30
N CYS A 343 -4.28 10.67 9.41
CA CYS A 343 -5.30 11.71 9.45
C CYS A 343 -6.13 11.70 10.74
N TYR A 344 -6.54 10.51 11.21
CA TYR A 344 -7.38 10.35 12.39
C TYR A 344 -6.67 10.64 13.72
N THR A 345 -5.33 10.74 13.74
CA THR A 345 -4.61 11.24 14.92
C THR A 345 -5.08 12.64 15.36
N CYS A 346 -5.52 13.46 14.39
CA CYS A 346 -6.08 14.80 14.64
C CYS A 346 -7.57 14.88 14.30
N HIS A 347 -8.03 14.15 13.28
CA HIS A 347 -9.42 14.16 12.82
C HIS A 347 -10.22 12.97 13.36
N ALA A 348 -10.16 12.71 14.66
CA ALA A 348 -10.75 11.52 15.28
C ALA A 348 -12.26 11.36 14.98
N ASP A 349 -13.02 12.46 14.99
CA ASP A 349 -14.46 12.46 14.70
C ASP A 349 -14.81 12.02 13.28
N ALA A 350 -13.86 12.18 12.33
CA ALA A 350 -14.09 11.80 10.94
C ALA A 350 -14.24 10.29 10.78
N LYS A 351 -13.57 9.50 11.62
CA LYS A 351 -13.58 8.02 11.53
C LYS A 351 -14.99 7.45 11.70
N SER A 352 -15.73 7.87 12.73
CA SER A 352 -17.09 7.41 12.99
C SER A 352 -18.13 8.05 12.06
N LYS A 353 -17.83 9.25 11.54
CA LYS A 353 -18.68 9.92 10.55
C LYS A 353 -18.61 9.25 9.18
N PHE A 354 -17.45 8.80 8.74
CA PHE A 354 -17.27 8.30 7.37
C PHE A 354 -17.47 6.79 7.22
N ILE A 355 -17.23 6.01 8.27
CA ILE A 355 -17.48 4.56 8.23
C ILE A 355 -18.97 4.31 8.49
N LYS A 356 -19.72 4.14 7.41
CA LYS A 356 -21.16 3.85 7.38
C LYS A 356 -21.46 2.54 6.67
N THR A 357 -22.72 2.09 6.68
CA THR A 357 -23.15 0.86 5.98
C THR A 357 -22.71 0.85 4.52
N ASN A 358 -22.88 1.98 3.82
CA ASN A 358 -22.43 2.18 2.45
C ASN A 358 -21.29 3.19 2.46
N THR A 359 -20.06 2.73 2.68
CA THR A 359 -18.85 3.57 2.66
C THR A 359 -18.20 3.54 1.28
N HIS A 360 -17.79 4.71 0.79
CA HIS A 360 -17.11 4.84 -0.50
C HIS A 360 -15.77 4.07 -0.50
N GLY A 361 -15.46 3.38 -1.60
CA GLY A 361 -14.32 2.45 -1.69
C GLY A 361 -12.97 3.02 -1.23
N PRO A 362 -12.52 4.17 -1.76
CA PRO A 362 -11.31 4.86 -1.30
C PRO A 362 -11.29 5.13 0.20
N VAL A 363 -12.42 5.55 0.79
CA VAL A 363 -12.52 5.84 2.23
C VAL A 363 -12.45 4.56 3.06
N LYS A 364 -13.19 3.53 2.65
CA LYS A 364 -13.15 2.20 3.27
C LYS A 364 -11.74 1.61 3.28
N ASN A 365 -10.97 1.87 2.23
CA ASN A 365 -9.58 1.40 2.08
C ASN A 365 -8.53 2.35 2.69
N GLY A 366 -8.97 3.44 3.33
CA GLY A 366 -8.08 4.40 3.99
C GLY A 366 -7.26 5.29 3.04
N LEU A 367 -7.70 5.45 1.79
CA LEU A 367 -7.01 6.20 0.73
C LEU A 367 -7.51 7.65 0.65
N CYS A 368 -7.45 8.38 1.75
CA CYS A 368 -7.90 9.79 1.82
C CYS A 368 -7.19 10.67 0.78
N ASN A 369 -5.91 10.37 0.52
CA ASN A 369 -5.06 11.07 -0.43
C ASN A 369 -5.38 10.78 -1.90
N SER A 370 -6.36 9.92 -2.22
CA SER A 370 -6.86 9.76 -3.58
C SER A 370 -7.63 11.01 -4.03
N CYS A 371 -8.38 11.60 -3.11
CA CYS A 371 -9.22 12.78 -3.35
C CYS A 371 -8.64 14.05 -2.73
N HIS A 372 -7.97 13.94 -1.58
CA HIS A 372 -7.36 15.06 -0.88
C HIS A 372 -5.85 15.18 -1.13
N ASN A 373 -5.31 16.39 -1.04
CA ASN A 373 -3.88 16.64 -0.97
C ASN A 373 -3.50 17.05 0.46
N ALA A 374 -2.74 16.21 1.16
CA ALA A 374 -2.45 16.37 2.59
C ALA A 374 -1.61 17.61 2.94
N HIS A 375 -0.87 18.19 1.98
CA HIS A 375 -0.13 19.44 2.20
C HIS A 375 -0.98 20.67 1.88
N GLY A 376 -1.89 20.55 0.91
CA GLY A 376 -2.81 21.59 0.50
C GLY A 376 -3.17 21.54 -0.97
N SER A 377 -4.15 22.33 -1.38
CA SER A 377 -4.59 22.45 -2.77
C SER A 377 -5.20 23.81 -3.05
N ASP A 378 -5.53 24.07 -4.32
CA ASP A 378 -6.25 25.28 -4.70
C ASP A 378 -7.74 25.23 -4.36
N GLU A 379 -8.24 24.07 -3.98
CA GLU A 379 -9.65 23.81 -3.70
C GLU A 379 -9.93 23.74 -2.21
N GLY A 380 -11.15 24.12 -1.82
CA GLY A 380 -11.62 23.97 -0.45
C GLY A 380 -11.52 22.52 0.04
N LYS A 381 -11.35 22.33 1.36
CA LYS A 381 -11.20 21.01 1.99
C LYS A 381 -10.04 20.18 1.43
N LEU A 382 -9.03 20.82 0.84
CA LEU A 382 -7.83 20.19 0.30
C LEU A 382 -8.10 19.23 -0.87
N LEU A 383 -9.16 19.45 -1.64
CA LEU A 383 -9.51 18.57 -2.76
C LEU A 383 -8.53 18.71 -3.94
N LYS A 384 -8.25 17.62 -4.66
CA LYS A 384 -7.36 17.63 -5.83
C LYS A 384 -7.97 18.22 -7.09
N ALA A 385 -9.28 18.43 -7.11
CA ALA A 385 -10.05 19.03 -8.20
C ALA A 385 -11.40 19.51 -7.67
N SER A 386 -12.00 20.47 -8.35
CA SER A 386 -13.31 21.04 -8.02
C SER A 386 -14.47 20.16 -8.52
N GLY A 387 -15.54 20.10 -7.72
CA GLY A 387 -16.82 19.52 -8.12
C GLY A 387 -16.74 18.12 -8.75
N SER A 388 -17.53 17.92 -9.82
CA SER A 388 -17.60 16.65 -10.55
C SER A 388 -16.27 16.25 -11.21
N ASN A 389 -15.38 17.21 -11.53
CA ASN A 389 -14.07 16.92 -12.12
C ASN A 389 -13.20 16.03 -11.23
N LEU A 390 -13.46 15.99 -9.91
CA LEU A 390 -12.81 15.04 -9.02
C LEU A 390 -13.35 13.62 -9.19
N CYS A 391 -14.67 13.48 -9.27
CA CYS A 391 -15.37 12.19 -9.35
C CYS A 391 -15.14 11.50 -10.70
N VAL A 392 -15.21 12.25 -11.81
CA VAL A 392 -15.09 11.70 -13.18
C VAL A 392 -13.72 11.11 -13.50
N LYS A 393 -12.69 11.41 -12.69
CA LYS A 393 -11.38 10.74 -12.82
C LYS A 393 -11.46 9.23 -12.62
N CYS A 394 -12.48 8.77 -11.88
CA CYS A 394 -12.74 7.35 -11.66
C CYS A 394 -14.11 6.90 -12.18
N HIS A 395 -15.09 7.80 -12.23
CA HIS A 395 -16.46 7.52 -12.66
C HIS A 395 -16.77 8.05 -14.07
N SER A 396 -15.77 8.13 -14.96
CA SER A 396 -15.93 8.67 -16.32
C SER A 396 -16.99 7.92 -17.13
N ASP A 397 -17.08 6.59 -16.98
CA ASP A 397 -18.06 5.76 -17.67
C ASP A 397 -19.50 6.12 -17.33
N LEU A 398 -19.75 6.58 -16.09
CA LEU A 398 -21.07 7.01 -15.65
C LEU A 398 -21.55 8.27 -16.38
N MET A 399 -20.62 9.15 -16.78
CA MET A 399 -20.90 10.43 -17.43
C MET A 399 -21.01 10.31 -18.95
N LYS A 400 -20.90 9.11 -19.53
CA LYS A 400 -21.09 8.93 -20.97
C LYS A 400 -22.53 9.24 -21.33
N GLU A 401 -22.71 10.14 -22.31
CA GLU A 401 -24.02 10.52 -22.80
C GLU A 401 -24.73 9.35 -23.45
N ILE A 402 -26.03 9.22 -23.16
CA ILE A 402 -26.91 8.27 -23.80
C ILE A 402 -27.58 8.98 -24.99
N GLN A 403 -27.20 8.60 -26.22
CA GLN A 403 -27.85 9.12 -27.43
C GLN A 403 -29.36 8.84 -27.42
N GLY A 404 -30.16 9.89 -27.65
CA GLY A 404 -31.62 9.81 -27.64
C GLY A 404 -32.25 9.62 -26.25
N GLY A 405 -31.46 9.69 -25.18
CA GLY A 405 -31.94 9.59 -23.80
C GLY A 405 -32.26 10.94 -23.15
N THR A 406 -32.89 10.88 -21.98
CA THR A 406 -33.08 12.02 -21.07
C THR A 406 -32.05 11.95 -19.95
N THR A 407 -31.47 13.09 -19.60
CA THR A 407 -30.52 13.23 -18.49
C THR A 407 -31.11 14.18 -17.44
N HIS A 408 -31.01 13.78 -16.17
CA HIS A 408 -31.46 14.56 -15.04
C HIS A 408 -30.57 15.80 -14.86
N ILE A 409 -31.18 16.98 -14.67
CA ILE A 409 -30.46 18.27 -14.67
C ILE A 409 -29.34 18.32 -13.61
N PRO A 410 -29.59 18.02 -12.31
CA PRO A 410 -28.52 17.98 -11.30
C PRO A 410 -27.36 17.03 -11.66
N PHE A 411 -27.65 15.92 -12.34
CA PHE A 411 -26.61 14.99 -12.78
C PHE A 411 -25.82 15.55 -13.96
N LYS A 412 -26.49 16.14 -14.95
CA LYS A 412 -25.87 16.83 -16.09
C LYS A 412 -24.93 17.96 -15.64
N ASP A 413 -25.36 18.70 -14.63
CA ASP A 413 -24.61 19.85 -14.09
C ASP A 413 -23.51 19.42 -13.10
N GLY A 414 -23.38 18.12 -12.83
CA GLY A 414 -22.31 17.57 -11.99
C GLY A 414 -22.51 17.79 -10.49
N GLU A 415 -23.74 18.01 -10.04
CA GLU A 415 -24.11 18.25 -8.65
C GLU A 415 -24.25 16.94 -7.85
N CYS A 416 -23.24 16.06 -7.94
CA CYS A 416 -23.29 14.73 -7.34
C CYS A 416 -23.59 14.77 -5.84
N LEU A 417 -23.06 15.78 -5.14
CA LEU A 417 -23.18 15.95 -3.70
C LEU A 417 -24.54 16.54 -3.25
N ALA A 418 -25.42 16.92 -4.17
CA ALA A 418 -26.79 17.29 -3.83
C ALA A 418 -27.58 16.06 -3.35
N CYS A 419 -27.23 14.88 -3.87
CA CYS A 419 -27.90 13.62 -3.55
C CYS A 419 -27.00 12.63 -2.80
N HIS A 420 -25.68 12.67 -3.00
CA HIS A 420 -24.74 11.68 -2.47
C HIS A 420 -23.82 12.21 -1.38
N ASP A 421 -23.48 11.36 -0.41
CA ASP A 421 -22.33 11.55 0.47
C ASP A 421 -21.11 10.83 -0.12
N SER A 422 -20.06 11.60 -0.45
CA SER A 422 -18.84 11.07 -1.08
C SER A 422 -17.95 10.24 -0.15
N HIS A 423 -18.18 10.27 1.16
CA HIS A 423 -17.44 9.45 2.11
C HIS A 423 -18.23 8.19 2.48
N GLY A 424 -19.51 8.34 2.81
CA GLY A 424 -20.38 7.21 3.08
C GLY A 424 -21.69 7.59 3.74
N SER A 425 -22.70 6.73 3.55
CA SER A 425 -24.05 6.89 4.14
C SER A 425 -24.63 5.57 4.61
N ASN A 426 -25.60 5.64 5.53
CA ASN A 426 -26.41 4.50 5.92
C ASN A 426 -27.54 4.19 4.93
N VAL A 427 -27.78 5.06 3.96
CA VAL A 427 -28.78 4.88 2.91
C VAL A 427 -28.12 4.23 1.68
N ALA A 428 -28.82 3.28 1.06
CA ALA A 428 -28.33 2.57 -0.13
C ALA A 428 -27.98 3.55 -1.27
N GLY A 429 -26.92 3.23 -2.03
CA GLY A 429 -26.42 4.13 -3.08
C GLY A 429 -25.67 5.35 -2.54
N MET A 430 -25.28 5.35 -1.26
CA MET A 430 -24.59 6.46 -0.60
C MET A 430 -25.38 7.78 -0.65
N LEU A 431 -26.71 7.72 -0.55
CA LEU A 431 -27.53 8.93 -0.56
C LEU A 431 -27.32 9.74 0.73
N ALA A 432 -27.26 11.07 0.62
CA ALA A 432 -27.00 11.97 1.75
C ALA A 432 -28.14 11.99 2.78
N ASP A 433 -29.36 11.68 2.36
CA ASP A 433 -30.56 11.51 3.20
C ASP A 433 -31.52 10.49 2.54
N SER A 434 -32.73 10.31 3.07
CA SER A 434 -33.76 9.48 2.47
C SER A 434 -34.22 10.01 1.09
N GLN A 435 -34.61 9.10 0.20
CA GLN A 435 -34.94 9.41 -1.20
C GLN A 435 -36.04 10.47 -1.33
N ASP A 436 -37.11 10.36 -0.54
CA ASP A 436 -38.20 11.32 -0.49
C ASP A 436 -37.71 12.73 -0.20
N LYS A 437 -36.92 12.92 0.87
CA LYS A 437 -36.42 14.25 1.24
C LYS A 437 -35.53 14.85 0.17
N ILE A 438 -34.64 14.05 -0.42
CA ILE A 438 -33.76 14.51 -1.51
C ILE A 438 -34.62 14.94 -2.70
N CYS A 439 -35.50 14.06 -3.18
CA CYS A 439 -36.31 14.33 -4.36
C CYS A 439 -37.27 15.50 -4.14
N PHE A 440 -37.99 15.54 -3.02
CA PHE A 440 -38.99 16.58 -2.72
C PHE A 440 -38.39 17.94 -2.39
N SER A 441 -37.09 18.02 -2.09
CA SER A 441 -36.41 19.32 -1.97
C SER A 441 -36.48 20.14 -3.27
N CYS A 442 -36.59 19.47 -4.42
CA CYS A 442 -36.76 20.10 -5.75
C CYS A 442 -38.13 19.78 -6.38
N HIS A 443 -38.70 18.61 -6.14
CA HIS A 443 -39.99 18.15 -6.66
C HIS A 443 -41.11 18.26 -5.62
N SER A 444 -41.29 19.46 -5.08
CA SER A 444 -42.28 19.77 -4.04
C SER A 444 -43.72 19.61 -4.52
N ASP A 445 -43.96 19.76 -5.82
CA ASP A 445 -45.26 19.54 -6.47
C ASP A 445 -45.78 18.11 -6.27
N ILE A 446 -44.88 17.12 -6.26
CA ILE A 446 -45.23 15.73 -6.01
C ILE A 446 -45.58 15.51 -4.54
N ASP A 447 -44.82 16.09 -3.61
CA ASP A 447 -45.11 16.00 -2.17
C ASP A 447 -46.47 16.63 -1.83
N GLU A 448 -46.75 17.83 -2.35
CA GLU A 448 -48.05 18.49 -2.20
C GLU A 448 -49.19 17.67 -2.81
N GLY A 449 -48.96 17.11 -4.01
CA GLY A 449 -49.94 16.26 -4.69
C GLY A 449 -50.28 14.99 -3.92
N ILE A 450 -49.31 14.34 -3.29
CA ILE A 450 -49.52 13.15 -2.43
C ILE A 450 -50.30 13.52 -1.16
N LYS A 451 -50.06 14.71 -0.59
CA LYS A 451 -50.77 15.21 0.59
C LYS A 451 -52.23 15.56 0.27
N GLY A 452 -52.51 16.13 -0.91
CA GLY A 452 -53.85 16.53 -1.35
C GLY A 452 -54.66 15.44 -2.08
N GLY A 453 -54.03 14.36 -2.55
CA GLY A 453 -54.68 13.29 -3.31
C GLY A 453 -55.55 12.37 -2.45
N LYS A 454 -56.69 11.92 -3.01
CA LYS A 454 -57.54 10.90 -2.38
C LYS A 454 -56.93 9.50 -2.44
N SER A 455 -56.11 9.23 -3.45
CA SER A 455 -55.34 7.99 -3.55
C SER A 455 -53.88 8.26 -3.90
N LYS A 456 -53.00 7.41 -3.36
CA LYS A 456 -51.55 7.53 -3.42
C LYS A 456 -50.98 6.17 -3.81
N HIS A 457 -49.99 6.16 -4.69
CA HIS A 457 -49.34 4.92 -5.05
C HIS A 457 -48.34 4.52 -3.96
N SER A 458 -48.39 3.26 -3.53
CA SER A 458 -47.60 2.79 -2.37
C SER A 458 -46.10 3.04 -2.48
N PRO A 459 -45.42 2.81 -3.62
CA PRO A 459 -43.98 3.10 -3.75
C PRO A 459 -43.67 4.59 -3.57
N VAL A 460 -44.56 5.46 -4.07
CA VAL A 460 -44.41 6.91 -3.97
C VAL A 460 -44.66 7.40 -2.55
N ALA A 461 -45.69 6.87 -1.87
CA ALA A 461 -45.95 7.15 -0.46
C ALA A 461 -44.83 6.67 0.47
N ALA A 462 -44.07 5.64 0.06
CA ALA A 462 -42.90 5.14 0.76
C ALA A 462 -41.59 5.85 0.37
N GLY A 463 -41.63 6.81 -0.55
CA GLY A 463 -40.44 7.56 -1.00
C GLY A 463 -39.51 6.75 -1.92
N GLU A 464 -39.97 5.67 -2.53
CA GLU A 464 -39.15 4.73 -3.30
C GLU A 464 -39.08 5.12 -4.79
N CYS A 465 -38.73 6.38 -5.07
CA CYS A 465 -38.73 6.98 -6.41
C CYS A 465 -37.90 6.17 -7.41
N ILE A 466 -36.76 5.62 -6.98
CA ILE A 466 -35.82 4.92 -7.87
C ILE A 466 -36.30 3.52 -8.31
N LYS A 467 -37.43 3.04 -7.79
CA LYS A 467 -38.05 1.80 -8.29
C LYS A 467 -38.60 1.96 -9.70
N CYS A 468 -38.94 3.19 -10.08
CA CYS A 468 -39.50 3.51 -11.39
C CYS A 468 -38.62 4.49 -12.18
N HIS A 469 -37.89 5.37 -11.50
CA HIS A 469 -37.06 6.39 -12.14
C HIS A 469 -35.55 6.12 -11.99
N SER A 470 -34.79 6.42 -13.02
CA SER A 470 -33.34 6.57 -12.98
C SER A 470 -32.99 7.99 -12.51
N PRO A 471 -32.33 8.20 -11.37
CA PRO A 471 -32.01 9.53 -10.87
C PRO A 471 -30.91 10.26 -11.67
N HIS A 472 -30.30 9.59 -12.65
CA HIS A 472 -29.20 10.13 -13.46
C HIS A 472 -29.60 10.30 -14.92
N GLN A 473 -29.72 9.20 -15.66
CA GLN A 473 -30.03 9.22 -17.08
C GLN A 473 -30.78 7.95 -17.49
N SER A 474 -31.64 8.07 -18.50
CA SER A 474 -32.37 6.94 -19.09
C SER A 474 -32.55 7.15 -20.59
N LYS A 475 -32.69 6.06 -21.34
CA LYS A 475 -33.15 6.11 -22.74
C LYS A 475 -34.63 6.47 -22.87
N ILE A 476 -35.37 6.41 -21.78
CA ILE A 476 -36.82 6.59 -21.74
C ILE A 476 -37.12 7.97 -21.17
N ASN A 477 -38.11 8.64 -21.75
CA ASN A 477 -38.60 9.94 -21.29
C ASN A 477 -39.00 9.89 -19.80
N HIS A 478 -38.92 11.04 -19.13
CA HIS A 478 -39.16 11.18 -17.68
C HIS A 478 -38.28 10.27 -16.81
N LEU A 479 -37.12 9.88 -17.35
CA LEU A 479 -36.13 9.06 -16.67
C LEU A 479 -36.65 7.69 -16.24
N LEU A 480 -37.64 7.12 -16.92
CA LEU A 480 -38.20 5.84 -16.50
C LEU A 480 -37.22 4.66 -16.71
N LEU A 481 -37.32 3.64 -15.87
CA LEU A 481 -36.54 2.40 -16.01
C LEU A 481 -37.13 1.43 -17.06
N SER A 482 -38.43 1.52 -17.30
CA SER A 482 -39.17 0.79 -18.34
C SER A 482 -40.41 1.59 -18.75
N ILE A 483 -41.04 1.24 -19.87
CA ILE A 483 -42.29 1.86 -20.33
C ILE A 483 -43.52 1.13 -19.77
N SER A 484 -44.67 1.80 -19.83
CA SER A 484 -45.97 1.15 -19.61
C SER A 484 -46.28 0.20 -20.78
N PRO A 485 -46.88 -0.99 -20.53
CA PRO A 485 -47.41 -1.47 -19.25
C PRO A 485 -46.36 -2.20 -18.40
N ASP A 486 -45.20 -2.55 -18.96
CA ASP A 486 -44.19 -3.43 -18.35
C ASP A 486 -43.68 -2.93 -16.99
N ILE A 487 -43.47 -1.62 -16.84
CA ILE A 487 -43.04 -1.03 -15.56
C ILE A 487 -44.05 -1.30 -14.43
N CYS A 488 -45.35 -1.23 -14.73
CA CYS A 488 -46.42 -1.50 -13.78
C CYS A 488 -46.51 -3.01 -13.48
N LEU A 489 -46.48 -3.83 -14.53
CA LEU A 489 -46.62 -5.29 -14.45
C LEU A 489 -45.41 -5.98 -13.78
N SER A 490 -44.29 -5.29 -13.63
CA SER A 490 -43.15 -5.75 -12.83
C SER A 490 -43.53 -6.03 -11.36
N CYS A 491 -44.48 -5.25 -10.83
CA CYS A 491 -44.98 -5.36 -9.46
C CYS A 491 -46.42 -5.91 -9.41
N HIS A 492 -47.28 -5.52 -10.35
CA HIS A 492 -48.67 -5.99 -10.43
C HIS A 492 -48.79 -7.35 -11.13
N LYS A 493 -48.14 -8.37 -10.55
CA LYS A 493 -48.02 -9.72 -11.13
C LYS A 493 -49.36 -10.43 -11.33
N GLU A 494 -50.34 -10.16 -10.47
CA GLU A 494 -51.68 -10.73 -10.61
C GLU A 494 -52.39 -10.20 -11.86
N ILE A 495 -52.31 -8.90 -12.11
CA ILE A 495 -52.86 -8.28 -13.33
C ILE A 495 -52.14 -8.84 -14.56
N LYS A 496 -50.81 -8.96 -14.51
CA LYS A 496 -50.02 -9.58 -15.59
C LYS A 496 -50.51 -10.98 -15.91
N ALA A 497 -50.64 -11.84 -14.89
CA ALA A 497 -51.08 -13.22 -15.07
C ALA A 497 -52.51 -13.32 -15.62
N ARG A 498 -53.39 -12.37 -15.28
CA ARG A 498 -54.74 -12.30 -15.83
C ARG A 498 -54.74 -11.82 -17.28
N LEU A 499 -53.93 -10.80 -17.63
CA LEU A 499 -53.78 -10.31 -19.01
C LEU A 499 -53.31 -11.42 -19.97
N GLU A 500 -52.51 -12.36 -19.49
CA GLU A 500 -52.01 -13.49 -20.29
C GLU A 500 -53.04 -14.62 -20.47
N LYS A 501 -54.04 -14.73 -19.58
CA LYS A 501 -54.95 -15.91 -19.49
C LYS A 501 -56.41 -15.62 -19.80
N GLU A 502 -56.84 -14.37 -19.64
CA GLU A 502 -58.23 -13.95 -19.73
C GLU A 502 -58.47 -13.09 -20.98
N LYS A 503 -59.74 -12.83 -21.30
CA LYS A 503 -60.06 -11.84 -22.34
C LYS A 503 -59.64 -10.46 -21.85
N VAL A 504 -58.76 -9.83 -22.60
CA VAL A 504 -58.19 -8.52 -22.26
C VAL A 504 -59.05 -7.39 -22.82
N HIS A 505 -59.25 -6.36 -22.01
CA HIS A 505 -59.72 -5.06 -22.48
C HIS A 505 -58.56 -4.36 -23.21
N PRO A 506 -58.65 -4.05 -24.52
CA PRO A 506 -57.49 -3.61 -25.31
C PRO A 506 -56.69 -2.45 -24.69
N PRO A 507 -57.30 -1.38 -24.13
CA PRO A 507 -56.55 -0.31 -23.47
C PRO A 507 -55.71 -0.78 -22.27
N ALA A 508 -56.10 -1.89 -21.60
CA ALA A 508 -55.39 -2.43 -20.46
C ALA A 508 -54.12 -3.22 -20.84
N SER A 509 -54.03 -3.72 -22.09
CA SER A 509 -52.80 -4.33 -22.63
C SER A 509 -51.84 -3.32 -23.27
N GLU A 510 -52.30 -2.11 -23.57
CA GLU A 510 -51.52 -1.11 -24.29
C GLU A 510 -50.81 -0.16 -23.33
N ASP A 511 -51.54 0.69 -22.61
CA ASP A 511 -50.93 1.66 -21.70
C ASP A 511 -51.83 1.91 -20.49
N CYS A 512 -51.35 1.47 -19.32
CA CYS A 512 -52.01 1.68 -18.03
C CYS A 512 -52.24 3.18 -17.73
N LEU A 513 -51.37 4.07 -18.23
CA LEU A 513 -51.42 5.51 -17.97
C LEU A 513 -52.59 6.22 -18.67
N THR A 514 -53.24 5.54 -19.63
CA THR A 514 -54.48 6.01 -20.26
C THR A 514 -55.59 6.22 -19.23
N CYS A 515 -55.63 5.34 -18.23
CA CYS A 515 -56.65 5.33 -17.18
C CYS A 515 -56.08 5.66 -15.80
N HIS A 516 -54.81 5.35 -15.53
CA HIS A 516 -54.20 5.50 -14.20
C HIS A 516 -53.19 6.66 -14.12
N LYS A 517 -53.15 7.32 -12.96
CA LYS A 517 -52.09 8.24 -12.55
C LYS A 517 -51.11 7.50 -11.65
N PRO A 518 -49.82 7.39 -12.03
CA PRO A 518 -48.88 6.49 -11.37
C PRO A 518 -48.38 6.97 -9.99
N HIS A 519 -48.62 8.25 -9.63
CA HIS A 519 -48.15 8.83 -8.36
C HIS A 519 -49.29 9.06 -7.37
N PHE A 520 -50.24 9.91 -7.73
CA PHE A 520 -51.39 10.25 -6.91
C PHE A 520 -52.59 10.63 -7.79
N SER A 521 -53.79 10.54 -7.22
CA SER A 521 -55.01 11.01 -7.87
C SER A 521 -56.01 11.60 -6.88
N THR A 522 -56.83 12.53 -7.36
CA THR A 522 -58.04 13.02 -6.67
C THR A 522 -59.18 12.00 -6.69
N GLU A 523 -59.03 10.92 -7.43
CA GLU A 523 -59.96 9.79 -7.51
C GLU A 523 -59.41 8.57 -6.76
N LEU A 524 -60.28 7.60 -6.44
CA LEU A 524 -59.89 6.33 -5.84
C LEU A 524 -59.19 5.40 -6.85
N SER A 525 -58.37 4.47 -6.35
CA SER A 525 -57.64 3.49 -7.18
C SER A 525 -56.75 4.13 -8.26
N LEU A 526 -56.24 5.33 -8.00
CA LEU A 526 -55.31 6.05 -8.88
C LEU A 526 -55.84 6.29 -10.29
N ILE A 527 -57.15 6.36 -10.51
CA ILE A 527 -57.68 6.65 -11.85
C ILE A 527 -57.54 8.14 -12.20
N ALA A 528 -57.32 8.48 -13.46
CA ALA A 528 -57.00 9.84 -13.87
C ALA A 528 -58.20 10.81 -13.85
N LYS A 529 -59.41 10.29 -14.01
CA LYS A 529 -60.70 11.02 -14.01
C LYS A 529 -61.80 10.09 -13.47
N PRO A 530 -62.99 10.63 -13.15
CA PRO A 530 -64.16 9.80 -12.84
C PRO A 530 -64.46 8.76 -13.94
N VAL A 531 -64.97 7.60 -13.55
CA VAL A 531 -65.13 6.42 -14.43
C VAL A 531 -65.93 6.71 -15.70
N PRO A 532 -67.12 7.35 -15.66
CA PRO A 532 -67.87 7.63 -16.89
C PRO A 532 -67.08 8.51 -17.86
N ALA A 533 -66.33 9.48 -17.34
CA ALA A 533 -65.51 10.38 -18.14
C ALA A 533 -64.26 9.70 -18.72
N LEU A 534 -63.76 8.60 -18.13
CA LEU A 534 -62.67 7.81 -18.70
C LEU A 534 -63.20 6.89 -19.80
N CYS A 535 -64.24 6.11 -19.51
CA CYS A 535 -64.82 5.16 -20.45
C CYS A 535 -65.42 5.87 -21.67
N GLY A 536 -66.05 7.03 -21.47
CA GLY A 536 -66.66 7.84 -22.52
C GLY A 536 -65.68 8.44 -23.53
N LYS A 537 -64.37 8.34 -23.31
CA LYS A 537 -63.36 8.72 -24.31
C LYS A 537 -63.30 7.75 -25.49
N CYS A 538 -63.67 6.49 -25.26
CA CYS A 538 -63.59 5.42 -26.26
C CYS A 538 -64.96 4.78 -26.52
N HIS A 539 -65.88 4.85 -25.56
CA HIS A 539 -67.24 4.33 -25.69
C HIS A 539 -68.22 5.48 -25.89
N ASP A 540 -68.88 5.53 -27.07
CA ASP A 540 -69.94 6.50 -27.33
C ASP A 540 -71.24 6.05 -26.66
N PHE A 541 -71.61 6.72 -25.57
CA PHE A 541 -72.84 6.42 -24.83
C PHE A 541 -74.11 6.79 -25.58
N LYS A 542 -74.02 7.56 -26.68
CA LYS A 542 -75.17 7.90 -27.53
C LYS A 542 -75.37 6.88 -28.65
N ASP A 543 -74.42 5.98 -28.87
CA ASP A 543 -74.54 4.96 -29.90
C ASP A 543 -75.78 4.06 -29.64
N PRO A 544 -76.66 3.86 -30.62
CA PRO A 544 -77.86 3.05 -30.45
C PRO A 544 -77.57 1.59 -30.05
N SER A 545 -76.46 1.03 -30.51
CA SER A 545 -76.06 -0.34 -30.17
C SER A 545 -75.55 -0.42 -28.73
N PHE A 546 -74.80 0.60 -28.28
CA PHE A 546 -74.38 0.75 -26.89
C PHE A 546 -75.59 0.87 -25.96
N ASN A 547 -76.52 1.77 -26.26
CA ASN A 547 -77.73 1.98 -25.45
C ASN A 547 -78.58 0.71 -25.37
N LYS A 548 -78.79 0.03 -26.51
CA LYS A 548 -79.52 -1.25 -26.52
C LYS A 548 -78.84 -2.31 -25.65
N ALA A 549 -77.51 -2.40 -25.67
CA ALA A 549 -76.76 -3.34 -24.84
C ALA A 549 -76.81 -3.02 -23.33
N HIS A 550 -77.02 -1.75 -22.97
CA HIS A 550 -77.12 -1.26 -21.59
C HIS A 550 -78.56 -0.90 -21.20
N ILE A 551 -79.54 -1.52 -21.87
CA ILE A 551 -80.98 -1.36 -21.61
C ILE A 551 -81.43 0.11 -21.51
N SER A 552 -80.82 1.01 -22.29
CA SER A 552 -81.09 2.46 -22.30
C SER A 552 -80.94 3.16 -20.93
N ILE A 553 -80.18 2.58 -20.00
CA ILE A 553 -79.84 3.31 -18.77
C ILE A 553 -78.79 4.38 -19.10
N ASP A 554 -78.92 5.54 -18.46
CA ASP A 554 -77.95 6.62 -18.56
C ASP A 554 -76.57 6.19 -18.00
N ALA A 555 -75.66 5.81 -18.90
CA ALA A 555 -74.31 5.38 -18.56
C ALA A 555 -73.42 6.51 -18.01
N SER A 556 -73.85 7.78 -18.11
CA SER A 556 -73.07 8.92 -17.60
C SER A 556 -73.05 9.01 -16.07
N VAL A 557 -74.01 8.35 -15.40
CA VAL A 557 -74.16 8.36 -13.94
C VAL A 557 -73.85 7.01 -13.28
N ILE A 558 -73.47 5.99 -14.07
CA ILE A 558 -73.19 4.64 -13.58
C ILE A 558 -71.68 4.43 -13.42
N ASP A 559 -71.24 3.80 -12.33
CA ASP A 559 -69.90 3.23 -12.26
C ASP A 559 -69.85 1.90 -13.02
N CYS A 560 -69.34 1.93 -14.25
CA CYS A 560 -69.22 0.77 -15.13
C CYS A 560 -68.49 -0.41 -14.46
N ARG A 561 -67.58 -0.13 -13.52
CA ARG A 561 -66.80 -1.14 -12.80
C ARG A 561 -67.61 -1.93 -11.79
N VAL A 562 -68.87 -1.57 -11.52
CA VAL A 562 -69.74 -2.40 -10.68
C VAL A 562 -70.00 -3.73 -11.38
N CYS A 563 -70.26 -3.67 -12.69
CA CYS A 563 -70.64 -4.81 -13.53
C CYS A 563 -69.45 -5.38 -14.31
N HIS A 564 -68.56 -4.51 -14.80
CA HIS A 564 -67.43 -4.89 -15.65
C HIS A 564 -66.11 -4.93 -14.87
N ASP A 565 -65.20 -5.82 -15.29
CA ASP A 565 -63.79 -5.71 -14.96
C ASP A 565 -63.10 -4.88 -16.07
N PRO A 566 -62.51 -3.72 -15.73
CA PRO A 566 -61.95 -2.80 -16.72
C PRO A 566 -60.60 -3.28 -17.31
N HIS A 567 -60.04 -4.38 -16.82
CA HIS A 567 -58.77 -4.93 -17.30
C HIS A 567 -58.97 -6.24 -18.05
N THR A 568 -59.57 -7.25 -17.39
CA THR A 568 -59.69 -8.59 -17.96
C THR A 568 -60.89 -9.35 -17.41
N SER A 569 -61.42 -10.30 -18.17
CA SER A 569 -62.39 -11.27 -17.65
C SER A 569 -62.34 -12.59 -18.41
N LYS A 570 -62.86 -13.66 -17.79
CA LYS A 570 -63.20 -14.90 -18.49
C LYS A 570 -64.42 -14.74 -19.40
N ASP A 571 -65.26 -13.74 -19.14
CA ASP A 571 -66.41 -13.40 -19.97
C ASP A 571 -66.02 -12.53 -21.18
N GLN A 572 -66.63 -12.81 -22.34
CA GLN A 572 -66.32 -12.13 -23.61
C GLN A 572 -66.69 -10.65 -23.64
N LYS A 573 -67.59 -10.20 -22.75
CA LYS A 573 -68.03 -8.82 -22.59
C LYS A 573 -67.46 -8.16 -21.33
N LEU A 574 -66.43 -8.77 -20.74
CA LEU A 574 -65.70 -8.24 -19.59
C LEU A 574 -66.55 -8.10 -18.32
N PHE A 575 -67.61 -8.90 -18.15
CA PHE A 575 -68.33 -8.94 -16.87
C PHE A 575 -67.46 -9.53 -15.77
N LYS A 576 -67.67 -9.13 -14.52
CA LYS A 576 -66.97 -9.75 -13.39
C LYS A 576 -67.28 -11.25 -13.30
N VAL A 577 -66.34 -12.01 -12.76
CA VAL A 577 -66.41 -13.48 -12.70
C VAL A 577 -67.56 -13.98 -11.81
N ASN A 578 -67.89 -13.23 -10.75
CA ASN A 578 -68.95 -13.59 -9.81
C ASN A 578 -70.16 -12.66 -10.04
N VAL A 579 -71.20 -13.20 -10.66
CA VAL A 579 -72.46 -12.50 -10.97
C VAL A 579 -73.65 -13.32 -10.46
N HIS A 580 -74.75 -12.66 -10.10
CA HIS A 580 -75.97 -13.34 -9.71
C HIS A 580 -76.75 -13.87 -10.94
N PRO A 581 -77.63 -14.87 -10.80
CA PRO A 581 -78.26 -15.52 -11.95
C PRO A 581 -79.02 -14.57 -12.91
N PRO A 582 -79.87 -13.62 -12.44
CA PRO A 582 -80.50 -12.66 -13.36
C PRO A 582 -79.51 -11.84 -14.21
N PHE A 583 -78.33 -11.53 -13.66
CA PHE A 583 -77.28 -10.81 -14.38
C PHE A 583 -76.54 -11.72 -15.37
N ALA A 584 -76.25 -12.97 -14.97
CA ALA A 584 -75.65 -13.99 -15.86
C ALA A 584 -76.55 -14.28 -17.08
N GLU A 585 -77.87 -14.28 -16.87
CA GLU A 585 -78.90 -14.48 -17.88
C GLU A 585 -79.23 -13.21 -18.69
N ARG A 586 -78.60 -12.08 -18.35
CA ARG A 586 -78.82 -10.76 -18.97
C ARG A 586 -80.26 -10.24 -18.84
N ALA A 587 -80.97 -10.67 -17.81
CA ALA A 587 -82.34 -10.29 -17.47
C ALA A 587 -82.38 -9.02 -16.61
N CYS A 588 -81.65 -7.97 -17.00
CA CYS A 588 -81.52 -6.75 -16.20
C CYS A 588 -82.86 -6.01 -15.99
N GLY A 589 -83.82 -6.19 -16.90
CA GLY A 589 -85.16 -5.58 -16.82
C GLY A 589 -86.08 -6.13 -15.73
N GLU A 590 -85.69 -7.22 -15.06
CA GLU A 590 -86.45 -7.77 -13.92
C GLU A 590 -86.30 -6.93 -12.65
N CYS A 591 -85.20 -6.16 -12.53
CA CYS A 591 -84.93 -5.32 -11.37
C CYS A 591 -84.75 -3.84 -11.72
N HIS A 592 -84.44 -3.49 -12.98
CA HIS A 592 -84.28 -2.12 -13.43
C HIS A 592 -85.48 -1.68 -14.28
N LEU A 593 -86.31 -0.80 -13.73
CA LEU A 593 -87.40 -0.12 -14.45
C LEU A 593 -86.82 0.92 -15.39
N VAL A 594 -86.60 0.54 -16.65
CA VAL A 594 -86.23 1.48 -17.70
C VAL A 594 -87.52 2.11 -18.22
N GLU A 595 -87.76 3.39 -17.92
CA GLU A 595 -88.78 4.14 -18.67
C GLU A 595 -88.34 4.16 -20.14
N LYS A 596 -89.04 3.42 -20.99
CA LYS A 596 -88.89 3.53 -22.45
C LYS A 596 -89.36 4.93 -22.84
N LYS A 597 -88.43 5.88 -22.96
CA LYS A 597 -88.64 7.11 -23.73
C LYS A 597 -88.22 6.89 -25.17
#